data_AF-A0A318CTW2-F1
#
_entry.id   AF-A0A318CTW2-F1
#
_cell.length_a   1.000
_cell.length_b   1.000
_cell.length_c   1.000
_cell.angle_alpha   90.00
_cell.angle_beta   90.00
_cell.angle_gamma   90.00
#
_symmetry.space_group_name_H-M   'P 1'
#
loop_
_entity.id
_entity.type
_entity.pdbx_description
1 polymer ?
#
loop_
_entity_poly.entity_id
_entity_poly.type
_entity_poly.pdbx_seq_one_letter_code
_entity_poly.pdbx_strand_id
1 'polypeptide(L)'
;MSNKKNSVFKNLIVLLMIFTMLAWMRSPVKAAEPLIIDHTCTDQSQIPEEWIESAKNNLHIVYQHTSHGSQLITGMNALENFPEFGSKYEWSDNGASGLDLDDYGIPGCDDLSQGDWIDGNGVTPWVTVTKNLLDNPANSHVNVVILSWCSINMHNAQCYVDNMETLVSEYPDVTFVFMTGHAQGQGENLYDDPQPDGKGHVYYNNQLIRQHCIDNKRVLFDFADIEAYDPDGNYYWNLTMLDNLDYSGGNWGTEWCDDNIGSEFEQLTTGNGVSGYSGCGSCAHSGSLGAANTINCVLKGRACWWLWAKLAGWNSNGCLCDLNHDSKCDMEDWLLLGEDWGRTNCGTPPGSGNPPNDCKCDMNNDGRCDMQDWLLFGDDWGRTDCPCSLN
;
A
#
# COMPACT_ATOMS: atom_id res chain seq x y z
N MET A 1 60.15 8.97 39.48
CA MET A 1 58.80 8.40 39.65
C MET A 1 57.65 9.24 39.06
N SER A 2 57.91 10.40 38.41
CA SER A 2 56.84 11.30 37.95
C SER A 2 56.25 11.00 36.56
N ASN A 3 56.98 10.31 35.67
CA ASN A 3 56.54 10.16 34.26
C ASN A 3 55.60 8.96 34.00
N LYS A 4 55.59 7.93 34.85
CA LYS A 4 54.70 6.76 34.66
C LYS A 4 53.24 7.05 35.04
N LYS A 5 52.97 7.89 36.05
CA LYS A 5 51.59 8.22 36.47
C LYS A 5 50.83 9.05 35.42
N ASN A 6 51.52 9.97 34.73
CA ASN A 6 50.89 10.81 33.70
C ASN A 6 50.52 10.04 32.42
N SER A 7 51.26 8.97 32.08
CA SER A 7 50.94 8.13 30.91
C SER A 7 49.73 7.24 31.16
N VAL A 8 49.61 6.66 32.37
CA VAL A 8 48.45 5.83 32.72
C VAL A 8 47.17 6.67 32.81
N PHE A 9 47.26 7.89 33.35
CA PHE A 9 46.09 8.79 33.45
C PHE A 9 45.63 9.31 32.08
N LYS A 10 46.55 9.61 31.16
CA LYS A 10 46.21 9.98 29.77
C LYS A 10 45.59 8.82 29.00
N ASN A 11 46.12 7.60 29.17
CA ASN A 11 45.57 6.42 28.50
C ASN A 11 44.19 6.03 29.04
N LEU A 12 43.92 6.26 30.34
CA LEU A 12 42.60 6.01 30.94
C LEU A 12 41.54 7.02 30.47
N ILE A 13 41.92 8.29 30.29
CA ILE A 13 41.02 9.33 29.77
C ILE A 13 40.71 9.11 28.28
N VAL A 14 41.70 8.70 27.48
CA VAL A 14 41.50 8.36 26.06
C VAL A 14 40.62 7.11 25.92
N LEU A 15 40.80 6.08 26.77
CA LEU A 15 39.93 4.90 26.76
C LEU A 15 38.48 5.24 27.17
N LEU A 16 38.28 6.10 28.17
CA LEU A 16 36.95 6.55 28.59
C LEU A 16 36.26 7.41 27.53
N MET A 17 37.00 8.28 26.83
CA MET A 17 36.46 9.09 25.72
C MET A 17 36.07 8.24 24.52
N ILE A 18 36.83 7.19 24.21
CA ILE A 18 36.50 6.22 23.14
C ILE A 18 35.25 5.39 23.53
N PHE A 19 35.12 4.99 24.80
CA PHE A 19 33.96 4.25 25.29
C PHE A 19 32.67 5.11 25.34
N THR A 20 32.78 6.41 25.62
CA THR A 20 31.64 7.33 25.55
C THR A 20 31.28 7.74 24.11
N MET A 21 32.24 7.83 23.19
CA MET A 21 31.97 8.06 21.76
C MET A 21 31.32 6.83 21.09
N LEU A 22 31.72 5.61 21.46
CA LEU A 22 31.10 4.37 20.94
C LEU A 22 29.69 4.10 21.50
N ALA A 23 29.32 4.70 22.65
CA ALA A 23 27.99 4.60 23.22
C ALA A 23 26.99 5.64 22.67
N TRP A 24 27.44 6.62 21.88
CA TRP A 24 26.63 7.70 21.31
C TRP A 24 26.49 7.64 19.77
N MET A 25 26.96 6.56 19.14
CA MET A 25 26.76 6.28 17.70
C MET A 25 25.78 5.12 17.44
N ARG A 26 24.81 4.93 18.33
CA ARG A 26 23.60 4.18 17.99
C ARG A 26 22.46 5.18 17.93
N SER A 27 22.36 5.88 16.80
CA SER A 27 21.08 6.44 16.39
C SER A 27 20.06 5.29 16.44
N PRO A 28 18.87 5.48 17.02
CA PRO A 28 17.82 4.49 16.84
C PRO A 28 17.61 4.34 15.34
N VAL A 29 17.75 3.11 14.83
CA VAL A 29 17.22 2.78 13.50
C VAL A 29 15.72 3.05 13.63
N LYS A 30 15.24 4.13 13.00
CA LYS A 30 13.81 4.40 12.90
C LYS A 30 13.24 3.20 12.14
N ALA A 31 12.50 2.38 12.85
CA ALA A 31 11.89 1.20 12.26
C ALA A 31 10.90 1.69 11.20
N ALA A 32 10.94 1.16 9.97
CA ALA A 32 10.04 1.53 8.89
C ALA A 32 8.57 1.52 9.38
N GLU A 33 7.77 2.50 8.99
CA GLU A 33 6.34 2.50 9.31
C GLU A 33 5.62 1.40 8.50
N PRO A 34 4.51 0.82 9.00
CA PRO A 34 3.71 -0.08 8.19
C PRO A 34 3.25 0.61 6.89
N LEU A 35 3.23 -0.14 5.79
CA LEU A 35 2.67 0.34 4.53
C LEU A 35 1.25 -0.23 4.41
N ILE A 36 0.24 0.59 4.65
CA ILE A 36 -1.16 0.20 4.56
C ILE A 36 -1.76 0.80 3.29
N ILE A 37 -2.32 -0.04 2.43
CA ILE A 37 -3.01 0.34 1.20
C ILE A 37 -4.51 0.15 1.44
N ASP A 38 -5.21 1.25 1.67
CA ASP A 38 -6.62 1.28 2.08
C ASP A 38 -7.46 2.17 1.13
N HIS A 39 -8.69 2.53 1.49
CA HIS A 39 -9.55 3.36 0.63
C HIS A 39 -8.95 4.72 0.25
N THR A 40 -8.01 5.25 1.03
CA THR A 40 -7.33 6.53 0.76
C THR A 40 -6.27 6.40 -0.35
N CYS A 41 -5.91 5.17 -0.73
CA CYS A 41 -4.88 4.85 -1.71
C CYS A 41 -5.45 4.59 -3.12
N THR A 42 -6.53 5.28 -3.50
CA THR A 42 -7.27 5.01 -4.74
C THR A 42 -7.21 6.17 -5.75
N ASP A 43 -6.60 7.29 -5.40
CA ASP A 43 -6.49 8.46 -6.30
C ASP A 43 -5.23 8.36 -7.19
N GLN A 44 -5.44 8.00 -8.45
CA GLN A 44 -4.37 7.85 -9.42
C GLN A 44 -3.64 9.14 -9.78
N SER A 45 -4.27 10.30 -9.57
CA SER A 45 -3.64 11.60 -9.85
C SER A 45 -2.48 11.90 -8.90
N GLN A 46 -2.46 11.24 -7.73
CA GLN A 46 -1.41 11.42 -6.75
C GLN A 46 -0.15 10.62 -7.07
N ILE A 47 -0.22 9.60 -7.93
CA ILE A 47 0.94 8.77 -8.27
C ILE A 47 1.75 9.47 -9.36
N PRO A 48 2.98 9.95 -9.08
CA PRO A 48 3.85 10.50 -10.11
C PRO A 48 4.21 9.41 -11.11
N GLU A 49 4.27 9.76 -12.39
CA GLU A 49 4.46 8.81 -13.50
C GLU A 49 5.78 8.02 -13.37
N GLU A 50 6.83 8.65 -12.83
CA GLU A 50 8.12 8.00 -12.58
C GLU A 50 8.02 6.77 -11.67
N TRP A 51 7.06 6.72 -10.75
CA TRP A 51 6.88 5.60 -9.84
C TRP A 51 6.06 4.47 -10.43
N ILE A 52 5.19 4.80 -11.39
CA ILE A 52 4.54 3.81 -12.24
C ILE A 52 5.60 3.13 -13.12
N GLU A 53 6.48 3.90 -13.73
CA GLU A 53 7.59 3.36 -14.52
C GLU A 53 8.62 2.62 -13.66
N SER A 54 8.92 3.10 -12.45
CA SER A 54 9.76 2.36 -11.50
C SER A 54 9.15 1.02 -11.13
N ALA A 55 7.83 0.98 -10.89
CA ALA A 55 7.13 -0.27 -10.60
C ALA A 55 7.27 -1.27 -11.74
N LYS A 56 7.02 -0.83 -12.98
CA LYS A 56 7.17 -1.68 -14.17
C LYS A 56 8.57 -2.25 -14.34
N ASN A 57 9.60 -1.46 -14.04
CA ASN A 57 10.99 -1.85 -14.27
C ASN A 57 11.58 -2.71 -13.15
N ASN A 58 11.07 -2.60 -11.92
CA ASN A 58 11.73 -3.14 -10.74
C ASN A 58 10.94 -4.21 -10.01
N LEU A 59 9.62 -4.29 -10.19
CA LEU A 59 8.80 -5.28 -9.50
C LEU A 59 8.58 -6.51 -10.38
N HIS A 60 8.77 -7.68 -9.77
CA HIS A 60 8.47 -8.99 -10.33
C HIS A 60 7.57 -9.69 -9.32
N ILE A 61 6.27 -9.64 -9.60
CA ILE A 61 5.21 -9.97 -8.65
C ILE A 61 4.67 -11.35 -8.98
N VAL A 62 4.48 -12.21 -7.98
CA VAL A 62 3.64 -13.40 -8.10
C VAL A 62 2.37 -13.19 -7.29
N TYR A 63 1.22 -13.47 -7.92
CA TYR A 63 -0.09 -13.35 -7.29
C TYR A 63 -0.87 -14.66 -7.38
N GLN A 64 -1.43 -15.11 -6.26
CA GLN A 64 -2.28 -16.30 -6.20
C GLN A 64 -3.64 -15.99 -5.61
N HIS A 65 -4.69 -16.40 -6.32
CA HIS A 65 -6.06 -16.08 -5.95
C HIS A 65 -7.13 -17.00 -6.54
N THR A 66 -8.34 -16.91 -5.99
CA THR A 66 -9.58 -17.24 -6.69
C THR A 66 -10.65 -16.19 -6.43
N SER A 67 -11.75 -16.24 -7.21
CA SER A 67 -12.99 -15.54 -6.92
C SER A 67 -12.80 -14.05 -6.58
N HIS A 68 -12.99 -13.61 -5.33
CA HIS A 68 -12.81 -12.21 -4.91
C HIS A 68 -11.42 -11.67 -5.20
N GLY A 69 -10.37 -12.49 -5.11
CA GLY A 69 -9.02 -12.03 -5.43
C GLY A 69 -8.83 -11.63 -6.90
N SER A 70 -9.63 -12.16 -7.83
CA SER A 70 -9.57 -11.76 -9.25
C SER A 70 -10.05 -10.32 -9.49
N GLN A 71 -10.63 -9.68 -8.47
CA GLN A 71 -11.06 -8.29 -8.56
C GLN A 71 -9.89 -7.33 -8.76
N LEU A 72 -8.71 -7.62 -8.20
CA LEU A 72 -7.49 -6.81 -8.40
C LEU A 72 -7.11 -6.78 -9.88
N ILE A 73 -7.02 -7.96 -10.51
CA ILE A 73 -6.70 -8.12 -11.93
C ILE A 73 -7.78 -7.48 -12.82
N THR A 74 -9.05 -7.68 -12.48
CA THR A 74 -10.18 -7.07 -13.22
C THR A 74 -10.11 -5.54 -13.16
N GLY A 75 -9.76 -4.99 -11.99
CA GLY A 75 -9.53 -3.57 -11.80
C GLY A 75 -8.34 -3.03 -12.59
N MET A 76 -7.19 -3.69 -12.51
CA MET A 76 -5.99 -3.31 -13.27
C MET A 76 -6.25 -3.33 -14.78
N ASN A 77 -6.97 -4.34 -15.28
CA ASN A 77 -7.42 -4.39 -16.68
C ASN A 77 -8.34 -3.22 -17.03
N ALA A 78 -9.17 -2.73 -16.10
CA ALA A 78 -10.04 -1.60 -16.35
C ALA A 78 -9.23 -0.30 -16.56
N LEU A 79 -8.14 -0.11 -15.79
CA LEU A 79 -7.19 0.99 -15.97
C LEU A 79 -6.39 0.85 -17.27
N GLU A 80 -5.83 -0.33 -17.53
CA GLU A 80 -5.04 -0.61 -18.75
C GLU A 80 -5.85 -0.36 -20.03
N ASN A 81 -7.12 -0.76 -20.04
CA ASN A 81 -7.98 -0.63 -21.21
C ASN A 81 -8.67 0.74 -21.31
N PHE A 82 -8.48 1.64 -20.33
CA PHE A 82 -9.10 2.96 -20.36
C PHE A 82 -8.40 3.84 -21.43
N PRO A 83 -9.10 4.31 -22.47
CA PRO A 83 -8.44 4.92 -23.63
C PRO A 83 -7.57 6.13 -23.31
N GLU A 84 -7.92 6.93 -22.30
CA GLU A 84 -7.17 8.12 -21.91
C GLU A 84 -5.83 7.79 -21.24
N PHE A 85 -5.72 6.62 -20.60
CA PHE A 85 -4.48 6.21 -19.93
C PHE A 85 -3.46 5.58 -20.87
N GLY A 86 -3.84 5.18 -22.08
CA GLY A 86 -2.93 4.56 -23.03
C GLY A 86 -2.20 3.36 -22.41
N SER A 87 -0.86 3.34 -22.48
CA SER A 87 -0.03 2.28 -21.87
C SER A 87 0.44 2.60 -20.44
N LYS A 88 -0.10 3.65 -19.80
CA LYS A 88 0.35 4.07 -18.46
C LYS A 88 0.18 2.96 -17.44
N TYR A 89 -0.94 2.23 -17.48
CA TYR A 89 -1.25 1.14 -16.54
C TYR A 89 -1.16 -0.25 -17.20
N GLU A 90 -0.28 -0.43 -18.18
CA GLU A 90 0.00 -1.72 -18.81
C GLU A 90 0.69 -2.69 -17.84
N TRP A 91 0.28 -3.95 -17.87
CA TRP A 91 0.90 -5.05 -17.13
C TRP A 91 0.88 -6.34 -17.96
N SER A 92 1.72 -7.31 -17.60
CA SER A 92 1.71 -8.62 -18.26
C SER A 92 2.04 -9.75 -17.29
N ASP A 93 1.42 -10.89 -17.58
CA ASP A 93 1.54 -12.17 -16.85
C ASP A 93 2.92 -12.84 -16.94
N ASN A 94 3.89 -12.20 -17.59
CA ASN A 94 5.20 -12.78 -17.85
C ASN A 94 6.30 -11.72 -18.03
N GLY A 95 6.02 -10.47 -17.64
CA GLY A 95 6.93 -9.34 -17.78
C GLY A 95 7.32 -9.00 -19.23
N ALA A 96 6.59 -9.44 -20.24
CA ALA A 96 6.88 -9.11 -21.63
C ALA A 96 6.61 -7.64 -21.99
N SER A 97 5.68 -6.98 -21.26
CA SER A 97 5.42 -5.55 -21.33
C SER A 97 4.79 -5.03 -20.02
N GLY A 98 4.93 -3.73 -19.76
CA GLY A 98 4.37 -3.12 -18.55
C GLY A 98 4.94 -3.70 -17.25
N LEU A 99 4.10 -3.75 -16.21
CA LEU A 99 4.40 -4.36 -14.92
C LEU A 99 4.43 -5.88 -15.01
N ASP A 100 5.46 -6.51 -14.46
CA ASP A 100 5.58 -7.97 -14.36
C ASP A 100 4.78 -8.49 -13.15
N LEU A 101 3.63 -9.10 -13.43
CA LEU A 101 2.75 -9.70 -12.43
C LEU A 101 2.24 -11.03 -12.95
N ASP A 102 2.83 -12.12 -12.45
CA ASP A 102 2.41 -13.49 -12.73
C ASP A 102 1.08 -13.78 -11.99
N ASP A 103 -0.03 -13.73 -12.73
CA ASP A 103 -1.36 -14.12 -12.26
C ASP A 103 -1.47 -15.65 -12.21
N TYR A 104 -2.00 -16.18 -11.11
CA TYR A 104 -1.87 -17.60 -10.73
C TYR A 104 -0.40 -18.06 -10.66
N GLY A 105 0.51 -17.16 -10.29
CA GLY A 105 1.95 -17.38 -10.29
C GLY A 105 2.42 -18.44 -9.29
N ILE A 106 1.60 -18.84 -8.31
CA ILE A 106 1.99 -19.78 -7.23
C ILE A 106 1.19 -21.09 -7.34
N PRO A 107 1.55 -22.00 -8.27
CA PRO A 107 0.79 -23.21 -8.52
C PRO A 107 0.84 -24.18 -7.33
N GLY A 108 -0.29 -24.85 -7.07
CA GLY A 108 -0.39 -25.95 -6.10
C GLY A 108 -1.27 -25.65 -4.88
N CYS A 109 -1.70 -24.41 -4.70
CA CYS A 109 -2.78 -24.03 -3.79
C CYS A 109 -3.58 -22.90 -4.44
N ASP A 110 -4.91 -22.99 -4.44
CA ASP A 110 -5.73 -22.06 -5.23
C ASP A 110 -5.73 -20.66 -4.62
N ASP A 111 -5.87 -20.54 -3.29
CA ASP A 111 -5.83 -19.28 -2.53
C ASP A 111 -5.70 -19.53 -1.00
N LEU A 112 -5.69 -18.46 -0.19
CA LEU A 112 -5.54 -18.52 1.27
C LEU A 112 -6.74 -19.17 1.99
N SER A 113 -7.92 -19.20 1.38
CA SER A 113 -9.12 -19.86 1.91
C SER A 113 -9.03 -21.39 1.84
N GLN A 114 -7.96 -21.91 1.24
CA GLN A 114 -7.58 -23.31 1.32
C GLN A 114 -6.32 -23.43 2.17
N GLY A 115 -6.35 -24.28 3.21
CA GLY A 115 -5.12 -24.57 3.95
C GLY A 115 -5.07 -24.10 5.39
N ASP A 116 -6.21 -23.99 6.09
CA ASP A 116 -6.28 -23.77 7.54
C ASP A 116 -5.79 -24.98 8.38
N TRP A 117 -4.76 -25.67 7.91
CA TRP A 117 -4.13 -26.79 8.60
C TRP A 117 -2.63 -26.78 8.34
N ILE A 118 -1.89 -27.37 9.27
CA ILE A 118 -0.46 -27.57 9.15
C ILE A 118 -0.19 -28.86 8.37
N ASP A 119 0.59 -28.76 7.30
CA ASP A 119 0.99 -29.87 6.46
C ASP A 119 2.22 -30.62 7.01
N GLY A 120 2.77 -31.54 6.22
CA GLY A 120 3.94 -32.35 6.61
C GLY A 120 5.23 -31.54 6.82
N ASN A 121 5.28 -30.28 6.38
CA ASN A 121 6.41 -29.37 6.52
C ASN A 121 6.27 -28.44 7.75
N GLY A 122 5.19 -28.55 8.52
CA GLY A 122 4.99 -27.74 9.73
C GLY A 122 4.44 -26.33 9.46
N VAL A 123 3.98 -26.06 8.23
CA VAL A 123 3.37 -24.81 7.77
C VAL A 123 2.07 -25.07 7.03
N THR A 124 1.33 -24.05 6.63
CA THR A 124 0.16 -24.23 5.76
C THR A 124 0.56 -24.65 4.34
N PRO A 125 -0.32 -25.34 3.58
CA PRO A 125 -0.03 -25.75 2.20
C PRO A 125 0.36 -24.60 1.27
N TRP A 126 -0.27 -23.42 1.41
CA TRP A 126 0.07 -22.24 0.61
C TRP A 126 1.48 -21.74 0.90
N VAL A 127 1.97 -21.79 2.15
CA VAL A 127 3.38 -21.50 2.46
C VAL A 127 4.29 -22.50 1.76
N THR A 128 3.99 -23.81 1.82
CA THR A 128 4.82 -24.84 1.18
C THR A 128 4.97 -24.57 -0.32
N VAL A 129 3.90 -24.23 -1.04
CA VAL A 129 3.98 -23.97 -2.49
C VAL A 129 4.68 -22.64 -2.81
N THR A 130 4.51 -21.60 -1.97
CA THR A 130 5.29 -20.35 -2.08
C THR A 130 6.78 -20.61 -1.91
N LYS A 131 7.18 -21.41 -0.92
CA LYS A 131 8.58 -21.81 -0.72
C LYS A 131 9.14 -22.58 -1.92
N ASN A 132 8.40 -23.55 -2.43
CA ASN A 132 8.80 -24.30 -3.63
C ASN A 132 9.02 -23.39 -4.85
N LEU A 133 8.21 -22.33 -5.00
CA LEU A 133 8.36 -21.34 -6.05
C LEU A 133 9.63 -20.50 -5.85
N LEU A 134 9.85 -19.95 -4.66
CA LEU A 134 10.97 -19.05 -4.36
C LEU A 134 12.32 -19.79 -4.30
N ASP A 135 12.33 -21.06 -3.89
CA ASP A 135 13.53 -21.90 -3.85
C ASP A 135 13.99 -22.34 -5.25
N ASN A 136 13.14 -22.23 -6.27
CA ASN A 136 13.51 -22.52 -7.65
C ASN A 136 14.36 -21.37 -8.22
N PRO A 137 15.63 -21.60 -8.62
CA PRO A 137 16.50 -20.54 -9.13
C PRO A 137 15.96 -19.82 -10.37
N ALA A 138 15.05 -20.44 -11.13
CA ALA A 138 14.37 -19.81 -12.25
C ALA A 138 13.54 -18.58 -11.83
N ASN A 139 13.08 -18.54 -10.58
CA ASN A 139 12.22 -17.49 -10.02
C ASN A 139 12.98 -16.53 -9.11
N SER A 140 14.32 -16.52 -9.16
CA SER A 140 15.18 -15.66 -8.32
C SER A 140 15.01 -14.15 -8.57
N HIS A 141 14.24 -13.76 -9.59
CA HIS A 141 13.88 -12.38 -9.89
C HIS A 141 12.64 -11.92 -9.11
N VAL A 142 11.77 -12.84 -8.67
CA VAL A 142 10.56 -12.52 -7.91
C VAL A 142 10.92 -11.80 -6.62
N ASN A 143 10.34 -10.61 -6.42
CA ASN A 143 10.63 -9.77 -5.26
C ASN A 143 9.36 -9.29 -4.52
N VAL A 144 8.18 -9.61 -5.04
CA VAL A 144 6.91 -9.36 -4.36
C VAL A 144 6.03 -10.62 -4.43
N VAL A 145 5.47 -11.01 -3.30
CA VAL A 145 4.50 -12.10 -3.19
C VAL A 145 3.23 -11.56 -2.57
N ILE A 146 2.11 -11.80 -3.24
CA ILE A 146 0.78 -11.49 -2.75
C ILE A 146 -0.11 -12.74 -2.89
N LEU A 147 -0.90 -13.05 -1.86
CA LEU A 147 -1.90 -14.11 -1.90
C LEU A 147 -3.20 -13.52 -1.36
N SER A 148 -4.33 -13.91 -1.95
CA SER A 148 -5.63 -13.40 -1.56
C SER A 148 -6.51 -14.45 -0.89
N TRP A 149 -7.57 -13.96 -0.25
CA TRP A 149 -8.69 -14.76 0.21
C TRP A 149 -9.80 -14.72 -0.83
N CYS A 150 -10.43 -15.87 -1.10
CA CYS A 150 -11.78 -15.90 -1.64
C CYS A 150 -12.77 -15.58 -0.51
N SER A 151 -12.65 -16.25 0.65
CA SER A 151 -13.36 -15.82 1.85
C SER A 151 -12.52 -16.05 3.09
N ILE A 152 -12.49 -15.06 3.97
CA ILE A 152 -11.82 -15.17 5.28
C ILE A 152 -12.79 -15.58 6.39
N ASN A 153 -14.07 -15.79 6.08
CA ASN A 153 -15.08 -16.10 7.08
C ASN A 153 -14.81 -17.48 7.71
N MET A 154 -14.79 -17.53 9.05
CA MET A 154 -14.50 -18.76 9.81
C MET A 154 -13.13 -19.37 9.51
N HIS A 155 -12.16 -18.54 9.10
CA HIS A 155 -10.76 -18.91 8.99
C HIS A 155 -10.00 -18.56 10.28
N ASN A 156 -8.81 -19.15 10.46
CA ASN A 156 -7.90 -18.83 11.54
C ASN A 156 -6.88 -17.77 11.08
N ALA A 157 -7.21 -16.49 11.28
CA ALA A 157 -6.33 -15.38 10.91
C ALA A 157 -5.01 -15.35 11.69
N GLN A 158 -4.95 -15.91 12.91
CA GLN A 158 -3.69 -16.03 13.65
C GLN A 158 -2.74 -16.99 12.93
N CYS A 159 -3.25 -18.15 12.48
CA CYS A 159 -2.48 -19.11 11.69
C CYS A 159 -1.94 -18.46 10.41
N TYR A 160 -2.75 -17.62 9.75
CA TYR A 160 -2.32 -16.88 8.57
C TYR A 160 -1.14 -15.94 8.86
N VAL A 161 -1.25 -15.05 9.86
CA VAL A 161 -0.18 -14.10 10.13
C VAL A 161 1.10 -14.80 10.60
N ASP A 162 1.00 -15.86 11.42
CA ASP A 162 2.16 -16.64 11.85
C ASP A 162 2.90 -17.31 10.66
N ASN A 163 2.14 -17.80 9.68
CA ASN A 163 2.69 -18.43 8.47
C ASN A 163 3.27 -17.41 7.48
N MET A 164 2.66 -16.23 7.37
CA MET A 164 3.25 -15.11 6.62
C MET A 164 4.56 -14.64 7.27
N GLU A 165 4.64 -14.57 8.59
CA GLU A 165 5.89 -14.24 9.30
C GLU A 165 6.99 -15.28 9.07
N THR A 166 6.61 -16.56 8.90
CA THR A 166 7.56 -17.60 8.50
C THR A 166 8.18 -17.28 7.14
N LEU A 167 7.37 -16.91 6.14
CA LEU A 167 7.85 -16.48 4.82
C LEU A 167 8.73 -15.23 4.89
N VAL A 168 8.28 -14.19 5.61
CA VAL A 168 9.06 -12.95 5.81
C VAL A 168 10.43 -13.23 6.42
N SER A 169 10.49 -14.14 7.39
CA SER A 169 11.74 -14.48 8.07
C SER A 169 12.71 -15.29 7.21
N GLU A 170 12.20 -16.14 6.32
CA GLU A 170 13.00 -17.05 5.51
C GLU A 170 13.45 -16.42 4.17
N TYR A 171 12.69 -15.46 3.64
CA TYR A 171 12.98 -14.77 2.38
C TYR A 171 13.04 -13.24 2.59
N PRO A 172 14.07 -12.72 3.29
CA PRO A 172 14.15 -11.31 3.66
C PRO A 172 14.30 -10.34 2.48
N ASP A 173 14.68 -10.84 1.30
CA ASP A 173 14.81 -10.06 0.07
C ASP A 173 13.49 -9.98 -0.74
N VAL A 174 12.44 -10.68 -0.28
CA VAL A 174 11.11 -10.70 -0.91
C VAL A 174 10.13 -9.93 -0.04
N THR A 175 9.37 -9.03 -0.65
CA THR A 175 8.28 -8.33 0.03
C THR A 175 7.02 -9.18 0.02
N PHE A 176 6.55 -9.58 1.19
CA PHE A 176 5.26 -10.27 1.34
C PHE A 176 4.17 -9.26 1.67
N VAL A 177 3.17 -9.17 0.80
CA VAL A 177 1.99 -8.32 0.98
C VAL A 177 0.93 -9.12 1.73
N PHE A 178 0.64 -8.69 2.96
CA PHE A 178 -0.49 -9.20 3.72
C PHE A 178 -1.79 -8.66 3.11
N MET A 179 -2.89 -9.40 3.26
CA MET A 179 -4.18 -9.02 2.69
C MET A 179 -5.32 -9.39 3.64
N THR A 180 -6.26 -8.46 3.85
CA THR A 180 -7.56 -8.76 4.48
C THR A 180 -8.49 -9.48 3.49
N GLY A 181 -9.52 -10.18 3.97
CA GLY A 181 -10.58 -10.68 3.09
C GLY A 181 -11.50 -9.57 2.56
N HIS A 182 -12.64 -9.95 1.97
CA HIS A 182 -13.72 -9.02 1.60
C HIS A 182 -14.51 -8.55 2.82
N ALA A 183 -15.30 -7.48 2.67
CA ALA A 183 -16.31 -7.09 3.66
C ALA A 183 -17.59 -7.93 3.44
N GLN A 184 -18.33 -8.24 4.51
CA GLN A 184 -19.59 -9.00 4.39
C GLN A 184 -20.58 -8.70 5.53
N GLY A 185 -21.86 -8.85 5.20
CA GLY A 185 -23.06 -8.35 5.91
C GLY A 185 -23.37 -8.85 7.32
N GLN A 186 -22.42 -9.46 8.04
CA GLN A 186 -22.51 -9.54 9.50
C GLN A 186 -22.22 -8.18 10.17
N GLY A 187 -21.75 -7.19 9.39
CA GLY A 187 -21.32 -5.89 9.89
C GLY A 187 -20.05 -6.00 10.74
N GLU A 188 -19.83 -5.03 11.60
CA GLU A 188 -18.65 -4.94 12.48
C GLU A 188 -18.80 -5.76 13.78
N ASN A 189 -19.69 -6.74 13.77
CA ASN A 189 -20.04 -7.48 14.96
C ASN A 189 -19.01 -8.57 15.27
N LEU A 190 -18.47 -8.55 16.49
CA LEU A 190 -17.43 -9.47 16.98
C LEU A 190 -17.97 -10.53 17.96
N TYR A 191 -19.29 -10.69 18.12
CA TYR A 191 -19.81 -11.65 19.10
C TYR A 191 -19.38 -13.08 18.79
N ASP A 192 -18.84 -13.73 19.82
CA ASP A 192 -18.31 -15.10 19.83
C ASP A 192 -17.00 -15.32 19.03
N ASP A 193 -16.27 -14.25 18.67
CA ASP A 193 -14.96 -14.34 18.04
C ASP A 193 -13.76 -14.11 19.00
N PRO A 194 -12.62 -14.82 18.80
CA PRO A 194 -12.53 -16.02 17.98
C PRO A 194 -13.31 -17.16 18.66
N GLN A 195 -13.82 -18.08 17.86
CA GLN A 195 -14.38 -19.34 18.31
C GLN A 195 -13.34 -20.14 19.11
N PRO A 196 -13.75 -21.11 19.96
CA PRO A 196 -12.81 -21.88 20.79
C PRO A 196 -11.73 -22.66 20.03
N ASP A 197 -11.89 -22.86 18.71
CA ASP A 197 -10.89 -23.48 17.82
C ASP A 197 -9.94 -22.47 17.15
N GLY A 198 -10.05 -21.19 17.51
CA GLY A 198 -9.21 -20.08 17.01
C GLY A 198 -9.70 -19.44 15.71
N LYS A 199 -10.82 -19.91 15.14
CA LYS A 199 -11.40 -19.33 13.93
C LYS A 199 -12.26 -18.11 14.25
N GLY A 200 -12.27 -17.10 13.38
CA GLY A 200 -13.10 -15.91 13.56
C GLY A 200 -13.96 -15.59 12.34
N HIS A 201 -14.96 -14.74 12.52
CA HIS A 201 -15.72 -14.19 11.40
C HIS A 201 -14.94 -13.09 10.68
N VAL A 202 -15.50 -12.63 9.56
CA VAL A 202 -14.88 -11.70 8.61
C VAL A 202 -14.27 -10.47 9.29
N TYR A 203 -15.07 -9.73 10.07
CA TYR A 203 -14.59 -8.49 10.69
C TYR A 203 -13.48 -8.75 11.72
N TYR A 204 -13.63 -9.77 12.58
CA TYR A 204 -12.58 -10.14 13.53
C TYR A 204 -11.26 -10.47 12.83
N ASN A 205 -11.31 -11.33 11.81
CA ASN A 205 -10.12 -11.76 11.10
C ASN A 205 -9.41 -10.60 10.39
N ASN A 206 -10.18 -9.70 9.77
CA ASN A 206 -9.62 -8.50 9.13
C ASN A 206 -8.99 -7.54 10.16
N GLN A 207 -9.63 -7.33 11.31
CA GLN A 207 -9.04 -6.52 12.40
C GLN A 207 -7.75 -7.14 12.94
N LEU A 208 -7.67 -8.47 13.07
CA LEU A 208 -6.47 -9.16 13.51
C LEU A 208 -5.31 -8.94 12.53
N ILE A 209 -5.55 -9.10 11.22
CA ILE A 209 -4.54 -8.87 10.18
C ILE A 209 -4.08 -7.42 10.16
N ARG A 210 -5.01 -6.46 10.23
CA ARG A 210 -4.70 -5.02 10.31
C ARG A 210 -3.78 -4.72 11.49
N GLN A 211 -4.16 -5.17 12.69
CA GLN A 211 -3.39 -4.94 13.90
C GLN A 211 -2.01 -5.59 13.82
N HIS A 212 -1.92 -6.82 13.31
CA HIS A 212 -0.65 -7.51 13.09
C HIS A 212 0.27 -6.72 12.15
N CYS A 213 -0.26 -6.19 11.05
CA CYS A 213 0.53 -5.43 10.09
C CYS A 213 1.02 -4.10 10.67
N ILE A 214 0.20 -3.42 11.46
CA ILE A 214 0.58 -2.20 12.17
C ILE A 214 1.71 -2.50 13.18
N ASP A 215 1.51 -3.49 14.04
CA ASP A 215 2.45 -3.83 15.11
C ASP A 215 3.79 -4.34 14.59
N ASN A 216 3.78 -5.05 13.46
CA ASN A 216 4.96 -5.67 12.86
C ASN A 216 5.50 -4.89 11.65
N LYS A 217 4.94 -3.71 11.35
CA LYS A 217 5.42 -2.83 10.26
C LYS A 217 5.43 -3.56 8.91
N ARG A 218 4.32 -4.22 8.59
CA ARG A 218 4.15 -5.00 7.36
C ARG A 218 3.49 -4.18 6.26
N VAL A 219 3.58 -4.71 5.04
CA VAL A 219 2.83 -4.22 3.89
C VAL A 219 1.45 -4.90 3.92
N LEU A 220 0.38 -4.12 3.93
CA LEU A 220 -1.00 -4.58 3.92
C LEU A 220 -1.74 -4.02 2.71
N PHE A 221 -2.38 -4.89 1.95
CA PHE A 221 -3.46 -4.53 1.04
C PHE A 221 -4.80 -4.75 1.75
N ASP A 222 -5.44 -3.67 2.18
CA ASP A 222 -6.67 -3.71 2.98
C ASP A 222 -7.91 -3.79 2.08
N PHE A 223 -8.08 -4.96 1.47
CA PHE A 223 -9.19 -5.28 0.58
C PHE A 223 -10.56 -4.93 1.18
N ALA A 224 -10.75 -5.19 2.47
CA ALA A 224 -12.04 -4.99 3.14
C ALA A 224 -12.30 -3.51 3.43
N ASP A 225 -11.25 -2.74 3.71
CA ASP A 225 -11.35 -1.30 3.88
C ASP A 225 -11.70 -0.63 2.54
N ILE A 226 -10.95 -0.92 1.48
CA ILE A 226 -11.19 -0.38 0.13
C ILE A 226 -12.65 -0.60 -0.32
N GLU A 227 -13.23 -1.76 -0.02
CA GLU A 227 -14.61 -2.10 -0.39
C GLU A 227 -15.68 -1.43 0.50
N ALA A 228 -15.32 -1.03 1.71
CA ALA A 228 -16.25 -0.50 2.70
C ALA A 228 -16.49 1.01 2.59
N TYR A 229 -15.73 1.70 1.72
CA TYR A 229 -15.84 3.14 1.49
C TYR A 229 -16.19 3.43 0.03
N ASP A 230 -17.06 4.41 -0.18
CA ASP A 230 -17.20 5.03 -1.50
C ASP A 230 -16.04 6.01 -1.77
N PRO A 231 -15.89 6.49 -3.01
CA PRO A 231 -14.83 7.45 -3.38
C PRO A 231 -14.88 8.79 -2.66
N ASP A 232 -16.02 9.15 -2.06
CA ASP A 232 -16.17 10.38 -1.27
C ASP A 232 -15.81 10.17 0.21
N GLY A 233 -15.46 8.93 0.60
CA GLY A 233 -15.07 8.55 1.95
C GLY A 233 -16.25 8.21 2.87
N ASN A 234 -17.44 7.96 2.33
CA ASN A 234 -18.57 7.48 3.13
C ASN A 234 -18.40 5.99 3.45
N TYR A 235 -18.59 5.63 4.71
CA TYR A 235 -18.42 4.25 5.21
C TYR A 235 -19.73 3.47 5.23
N TYR A 236 -19.71 2.21 4.75
CA TYR A 236 -20.91 1.39 4.56
C TYR A 236 -20.94 0.07 5.35
N TRP A 237 -19.82 -0.42 5.88
CA TRP A 237 -19.83 -1.74 6.54
C TRP A 237 -20.67 -1.76 7.83
N ASN A 238 -20.75 -0.64 8.54
CA ASN A 238 -21.67 -0.43 9.67
C ASN A 238 -23.15 -0.56 9.29
N LEU A 239 -23.49 -0.53 7.98
CA LEU A 239 -24.82 -0.73 7.42
C LEU A 239 -25.04 -2.17 6.92
N THR A 240 -24.27 -3.13 7.44
CA THR A 240 -24.33 -4.56 7.06
C THR A 240 -24.10 -4.79 5.56
N MET A 241 -23.17 -4.03 5.00
CA MET A 241 -22.81 -4.12 3.58
C MET A 241 -22.37 -5.54 3.18
N LEU A 242 -22.84 -6.01 2.04
CA LEU A 242 -22.46 -7.25 1.37
C LEU A 242 -21.31 -7.01 0.39
N ASP A 243 -20.66 -8.09 -0.02
CA ASP A 243 -19.50 -8.10 -0.93
C ASP A 243 -19.82 -7.68 -2.37
N ASN A 244 -21.10 -7.47 -2.69
CA ASN A 244 -21.57 -6.88 -3.94
C ASN A 244 -21.91 -5.39 -3.82
N LEU A 245 -21.54 -4.75 -2.71
CA LEU A 245 -21.80 -3.36 -2.34
C LEU A 245 -23.25 -3.05 -1.89
N ASP A 246 -24.11 -4.05 -1.78
CA ASP A 246 -25.46 -3.87 -1.24
C ASP A 246 -25.42 -3.61 0.26
N TYR A 247 -26.26 -2.72 0.77
CA TYR A 247 -26.42 -2.48 2.21
C TYR A 247 -27.89 -2.24 2.56
N SER A 248 -28.22 -2.07 3.84
CA SER A 248 -29.59 -1.73 4.28
C SER A 248 -29.95 -0.30 3.88
N GLY A 249 -30.28 -0.09 2.60
CA GLY A 249 -30.54 1.24 2.03
C GLY A 249 -30.44 1.26 0.50
N GLY A 250 -29.64 0.37 -0.08
CA GLY A 250 -29.44 0.28 -1.53
C GLY A 250 -28.11 -0.36 -1.87
N ASN A 251 -27.41 0.17 -2.86
CA ASN A 251 -26.10 -0.30 -3.31
C ASN A 251 -25.22 0.93 -3.53
N TRP A 252 -24.21 1.11 -2.68
CA TRP A 252 -23.47 2.37 -2.66
C TRP A 252 -22.72 2.62 -3.97
N GLY A 253 -22.24 1.56 -4.63
CA GLY A 253 -21.54 1.69 -5.92
C GLY A 253 -22.45 2.17 -7.04
N THR A 254 -23.70 1.73 -7.02
CA THR A 254 -24.73 2.19 -7.97
C THR A 254 -25.10 3.65 -7.70
N GLU A 255 -25.35 3.97 -6.43
CA GLU A 255 -25.68 5.33 -5.98
C GLU A 255 -24.57 6.31 -6.34
N TRP A 256 -23.31 5.97 -6.06
CA TRP A 256 -22.17 6.83 -6.34
C TRP A 256 -22.00 7.08 -7.83
N CYS A 257 -22.10 6.05 -8.68
CA CYS A 257 -22.01 6.23 -10.14
C CYS A 257 -23.16 7.10 -10.69
N ASP A 258 -24.39 6.92 -10.19
CA ASP A 258 -25.54 7.72 -10.63
C ASP A 258 -25.38 9.20 -10.26
N ASP A 259 -24.77 9.50 -9.11
CA ASP A 259 -24.52 10.86 -8.64
C ASP A 259 -23.27 11.51 -9.30
N ASN A 260 -22.36 10.70 -9.84
CA ASN A 260 -21.07 11.14 -10.41
C ASN A 260 -20.92 10.86 -11.91
N ILE A 261 -22.04 10.87 -12.65
CA ILE A 261 -22.06 10.65 -14.10
C ILE A 261 -21.08 11.58 -14.82
N GLY A 262 -20.19 10.97 -15.63
CA GLY A 262 -19.21 11.69 -16.43
C GLY A 262 -17.91 12.03 -15.68
N SER A 263 -17.78 11.66 -14.41
CA SER A 263 -16.47 11.65 -13.74
C SER A 263 -15.57 10.57 -14.36
N GLU A 264 -14.25 10.76 -14.31
CA GLU A 264 -13.28 9.75 -14.78
C GLU A 264 -13.56 8.39 -14.13
N PHE A 265 -13.90 8.37 -12.85
CA PHE A 265 -14.08 7.13 -12.11
C PHE A 265 -15.38 6.40 -12.46
N GLU A 266 -16.48 7.13 -12.69
CA GLU A 266 -17.70 6.55 -13.24
C GLU A 266 -17.47 6.02 -14.65
N GLN A 267 -16.80 6.79 -15.51
CA GLN A 267 -16.49 6.39 -16.89
C GLN A 267 -15.61 5.14 -16.97
N LEU A 268 -14.61 5.05 -16.08
CA LEU A 268 -13.76 3.86 -15.95
C LEU A 268 -14.59 2.65 -15.49
N THR A 269 -15.56 2.87 -14.61
CA THR A 269 -16.45 1.81 -14.11
C THR A 269 -17.44 1.33 -15.19
N THR A 270 -18.22 2.23 -15.77
CA THR A 270 -19.41 1.90 -16.59
C THR A 270 -19.13 1.95 -18.09
N GLY A 271 -18.07 2.63 -18.52
CA GLY A 271 -17.79 2.94 -19.92
C GLY A 271 -18.66 4.06 -20.48
N ASN A 272 -19.48 4.71 -19.66
CA ASN A 272 -20.44 5.71 -20.09
C ASN A 272 -19.75 6.88 -20.80
N GLY A 273 -20.17 7.16 -22.03
CA GLY A 273 -19.61 8.27 -22.82
C GLY A 273 -18.17 8.06 -23.34
N VAL A 274 -17.54 6.90 -23.10
CA VAL A 274 -16.17 6.62 -23.55
C VAL A 274 -16.17 5.78 -24.83
N SER A 275 -15.63 6.33 -25.91
CA SER A 275 -15.62 5.65 -27.20
C SER A 275 -14.66 4.46 -27.20
N GLY A 276 -15.16 3.27 -27.55
CA GLY A 276 -14.35 2.05 -27.66
C GLY A 276 -14.07 1.33 -26.34
N TYR A 277 -14.66 1.80 -25.24
CA TYR A 277 -14.51 1.22 -23.91
C TYR A 277 -15.88 0.85 -23.34
N SER A 278 -16.04 -0.37 -22.83
CA SER A 278 -17.34 -0.88 -22.34
C SER A 278 -17.46 -0.88 -20.81
N GLY A 279 -16.57 -0.19 -20.12
CA GLY A 279 -16.46 -0.22 -18.67
C GLY A 279 -15.57 -1.34 -18.16
N CYS A 280 -15.48 -1.42 -16.83
CA CYS A 280 -14.79 -2.46 -16.11
C CYS A 280 -15.34 -3.85 -16.48
N GLY A 281 -14.48 -4.86 -16.47
CA GLY A 281 -14.85 -6.25 -16.74
C GLY A 281 -15.85 -6.81 -15.72
N SER A 282 -16.25 -8.07 -15.91
CA SER A 282 -17.10 -8.75 -14.91
C SER A 282 -16.33 -8.85 -13.59
N CYS A 283 -16.84 -8.18 -12.56
CA CYS A 283 -16.24 -8.12 -11.24
C CYS A 283 -16.82 -9.24 -10.37
N ALA A 284 -15.98 -10.21 -9.97
CA ALA A 284 -16.42 -11.37 -9.20
C ALA A 284 -17.17 -10.95 -7.92
N HIS A 285 -18.34 -11.53 -7.67
CA HIS A 285 -19.22 -11.22 -6.52
C HIS A 285 -19.71 -9.77 -6.43
N SER A 286 -19.51 -8.94 -7.45
CA SER A 286 -20.10 -7.61 -7.52
C SER A 286 -21.00 -7.47 -8.75
N GLY A 287 -20.45 -7.15 -9.91
CA GLY A 287 -21.22 -6.76 -11.10
C GLY A 287 -20.77 -7.47 -12.38
N SER A 288 -21.67 -7.55 -13.35
CA SER A 288 -21.30 -7.89 -14.73
C SER A 288 -20.59 -6.71 -15.41
N LEU A 289 -19.94 -6.96 -16.56
CA LEU A 289 -19.25 -5.95 -17.36
C LEU A 289 -20.03 -4.62 -17.46
N GLY A 290 -19.37 -3.52 -17.08
CA GLY A 290 -19.89 -2.16 -17.12
C GLY A 290 -21.01 -1.84 -16.11
N ALA A 291 -21.39 -2.75 -15.22
CA ALA A 291 -22.36 -2.45 -14.16
C ALA A 291 -21.74 -1.52 -13.10
N ALA A 292 -22.52 -0.60 -12.53
CA ALA A 292 -22.00 0.40 -11.59
C ALA A 292 -21.31 -0.21 -10.36
N ASN A 293 -21.80 -1.35 -9.85
CA ASN A 293 -21.15 -2.03 -8.73
C ASN A 293 -19.83 -2.75 -9.10
N THR A 294 -19.39 -2.72 -10.37
CA THR A 294 -18.01 -3.08 -10.74
C THR A 294 -16.97 -2.04 -10.31
N ILE A 295 -17.41 -0.88 -9.80
CA ILE A 295 -16.54 0.12 -9.16
C ILE A 295 -15.67 -0.49 -8.07
N ASN A 296 -16.15 -1.57 -7.43
CA ASN A 296 -15.41 -2.35 -6.45
C ASN A 296 -14.06 -2.87 -7.01
N CYS A 297 -14.09 -3.42 -8.22
CA CYS A 297 -12.88 -3.86 -8.91
C CYS A 297 -12.00 -2.67 -9.29
N VAL A 298 -12.59 -1.58 -9.77
CA VAL A 298 -11.81 -0.39 -10.15
C VAL A 298 -11.06 0.20 -8.96
N LEU A 299 -11.71 0.36 -7.80
CA LEU A 299 -11.06 0.82 -6.57
C LEU A 299 -9.85 -0.04 -6.22
N LYS A 300 -10.00 -1.37 -6.27
CA LYS A 300 -8.92 -2.33 -5.99
C LYS A 300 -7.80 -2.27 -7.03
N GLY A 301 -8.14 -2.13 -8.31
CA GLY A 301 -7.17 -1.91 -9.38
C GLY A 301 -6.36 -0.62 -9.21
N ARG A 302 -7.01 0.45 -8.77
CA ARG A 302 -6.32 1.70 -8.43
C ARG A 302 -5.41 1.52 -7.22
N ALA A 303 -5.90 0.89 -6.16
CA ALA A 303 -5.11 0.57 -4.99
C ALA A 303 -3.90 -0.31 -5.30
N CYS A 304 -4.00 -1.24 -6.27
CA CYS A 304 -2.85 -2.01 -6.74
C CYS A 304 -1.75 -1.12 -7.28
N TRP A 305 -2.06 -0.19 -8.19
CA TRP A 305 -1.04 0.71 -8.74
C TRP A 305 -0.43 1.63 -7.68
N TRP A 306 -1.21 2.00 -6.65
CA TRP A 306 -0.66 2.68 -5.48
C TRP A 306 0.32 1.81 -4.71
N LEU A 307 -0.04 0.56 -4.42
CA LEU A 307 0.85 -0.42 -3.80
C LEU A 307 2.15 -0.58 -4.60
N TRP A 308 2.05 -0.77 -5.91
CA TRP A 308 3.19 -0.96 -6.79
C TRP A 308 4.12 0.25 -6.80
N ALA A 309 3.57 1.46 -6.92
CA ALA A 309 4.36 2.67 -6.85
C ALA A 309 5.07 2.81 -5.48
N LYS A 310 4.37 2.54 -4.36
CA LYS A 310 4.93 2.56 -3.01
C LYS A 310 6.08 1.57 -2.84
N LEU A 311 5.92 0.33 -3.33
CA LEU A 311 6.95 -0.71 -3.30
C LEU A 311 8.13 -0.37 -4.22
N ALA A 312 7.87 0.34 -5.31
CA ALA A 312 8.88 0.80 -6.25
C ALA A 312 9.69 2.01 -5.77
N GLY A 313 9.37 2.58 -4.60
CA GLY A 313 10.10 3.68 -3.98
C GLY A 313 9.28 4.94 -3.69
N TRP A 314 8.03 5.02 -4.18
CA TRP A 314 7.19 6.21 -4.04
C TRP A 314 6.94 6.51 -2.57
N ASN A 315 7.35 7.70 -2.12
CA ASN A 315 7.20 8.13 -0.74
C ASN A 315 7.76 7.12 0.29
N SER A 316 8.64 6.19 -0.10
CA SER A 316 9.28 5.24 0.83
C SER A 316 10.65 5.71 1.28
N ASN A 317 11.16 6.79 0.66
CA ASN A 317 12.38 7.49 1.03
C ASN A 317 12.18 8.99 0.92
N GLY A 318 11.20 9.53 1.65
CA GLY A 318 10.93 10.96 1.73
C GLY A 318 12.25 11.72 1.85
N CYS A 319 12.49 12.61 0.89
CA CYS A 319 13.27 13.81 1.14
C CYS A 319 12.25 14.93 1.07
N LEU A 320 11.43 15.06 2.12
CA LEU A 320 10.45 16.14 2.17
C LEU A 320 11.14 17.52 2.15
N CYS A 321 12.42 17.55 2.48
CA CYS A 321 13.26 18.74 2.35
C CYS A 321 13.82 19.01 0.96
N ASP A 322 13.68 18.14 -0.05
CA ASP A 322 14.14 18.46 -1.42
C ASP A 322 13.03 19.25 -2.12
N LEU A 323 12.91 20.54 -1.78
CA LEU A 323 11.83 21.43 -2.23
C LEU A 323 12.09 22.03 -3.61
N ASN A 324 13.34 21.99 -4.08
CA ASN A 324 13.75 22.42 -5.41
C ASN A 324 13.92 21.26 -6.41
N HIS A 325 13.79 20.01 -5.94
CA HIS A 325 13.88 18.77 -6.71
C HIS A 325 15.26 18.57 -7.37
N ASP A 326 16.32 18.97 -6.68
CA ASP A 326 17.71 18.88 -7.17
C ASP A 326 18.47 17.62 -6.68
N SER A 327 17.72 16.70 -6.06
CA SER A 327 18.21 15.47 -5.41
C SER A 327 18.96 15.70 -4.10
N LYS A 328 18.95 16.93 -3.56
CA LYS A 328 19.62 17.27 -2.31
C LYS A 328 18.66 18.02 -1.39
N CYS A 329 18.98 17.95 -0.11
CA CYS A 329 18.38 18.80 0.90
C CYS A 329 19.45 19.74 1.43
N ASP A 330 19.51 20.94 0.86
CA ASP A 330 20.54 21.90 1.16
C ASP A 330 20.01 23.33 1.37
N MET A 331 20.92 24.29 1.38
CA MET A 331 20.57 25.68 1.67
C MET A 331 19.53 26.25 0.69
N GLU A 332 19.46 25.74 -0.54
CA GLU A 332 18.46 26.16 -1.51
C GLU A 332 17.05 25.77 -1.06
N ASP A 333 16.87 24.59 -0.51
CA ASP A 333 15.58 24.14 0.03
C ASP A 333 15.22 24.86 1.33
N TRP A 334 16.20 25.15 2.17
CA TRP A 334 15.95 25.91 3.41
C TRP A 334 15.42 27.32 3.09
N LEU A 335 15.91 27.92 2.00
CA LEU A 335 15.42 29.20 1.53
C LEU A 335 13.97 29.09 1.08
N LEU A 336 13.62 28.04 0.32
CA LEU A 336 12.24 27.78 -0.11
C LEU A 336 11.29 27.53 1.06
N LEU A 337 11.71 26.76 2.06
CA LEU A 337 10.96 26.58 3.31
C LEU A 337 10.67 27.92 4.00
N GLY A 338 11.64 28.83 3.98
CA GLY A 338 11.55 30.14 4.62
C GLY A 338 10.66 31.16 3.88
N GLU A 339 10.40 30.98 2.58
CA GLU A 339 9.60 31.94 1.78
C GLU A 339 8.16 32.04 2.28
N ASP A 340 7.60 30.90 2.67
CA ASP A 340 6.19 30.74 3.01
C ASP A 340 5.96 30.42 4.50
N TRP A 341 7.02 30.49 5.32
CA TRP A 341 6.95 30.19 6.76
C TRP A 341 5.90 31.03 7.50
N GLY A 342 5.04 30.36 8.27
CA GLY A 342 3.96 30.99 9.02
C GLY A 342 2.71 31.31 8.20
N ARG A 343 2.66 30.94 6.91
CA ARG A 343 1.41 30.96 6.13
C ARG A 343 0.45 29.92 6.70
N THR A 344 -0.85 30.21 6.60
CA THR A 344 -1.93 29.34 7.12
C THR A 344 -3.06 29.20 6.10
N ASN A 345 -2.74 29.42 4.83
CA ASN A 345 -3.69 29.44 3.73
C ASN A 345 -3.16 28.65 2.52
N CYS A 346 -2.24 27.72 2.78
CA CYS A 346 -1.68 26.82 1.78
C CYS A 346 -2.80 25.91 1.26
N GLY A 347 -2.80 25.61 -0.04
CA GLY A 347 -3.86 24.85 -0.70
C GLY A 347 -5.20 25.61 -0.90
N THR A 348 -5.39 26.81 -0.32
CA THR A 348 -6.61 27.59 -0.54
C THR A 348 -6.51 28.50 -1.78
N PRO A 349 -7.48 28.48 -2.71
CA PRO A 349 -7.51 29.42 -3.83
C PRO A 349 -7.69 30.87 -3.33
N PRO A 350 -6.84 31.82 -3.71
CA PRO A 350 -7.03 33.22 -3.35
C PRO A 350 -8.15 33.84 -4.20
N GLY A 351 -9.39 33.66 -3.76
CA GLY A 351 -10.58 34.19 -4.45
C GLY A 351 -10.80 33.63 -5.85
N SER A 352 -11.94 33.96 -6.48
CA SER A 352 -12.37 33.35 -7.74
C SER A 352 -11.39 33.64 -8.89
N GLY A 353 -10.65 32.61 -9.33
CA GLY A 353 -9.90 32.60 -10.60
C GLY A 353 -8.37 32.53 -10.47
N ASN A 354 -7.81 32.42 -9.27
CA ASN A 354 -6.37 32.21 -9.09
C ASN A 354 -6.06 30.75 -8.72
N PRO A 355 -4.90 30.21 -9.14
CA PRO A 355 -4.45 28.89 -8.71
C PRO A 355 -4.35 28.80 -7.17
N PRO A 356 -4.46 27.60 -6.59
CA PRO A 356 -4.26 27.38 -5.15
C PRO A 356 -2.98 28.07 -4.67
N ASN A 357 -2.99 28.59 -3.43
CA ASN A 357 -1.76 29.06 -2.81
C ASN A 357 -0.87 27.84 -2.55
N ASP A 358 -0.04 27.52 -3.53
CA ASP A 358 0.98 26.49 -3.42
C ASP A 358 2.07 27.02 -2.48
N CYS A 359 2.17 26.42 -1.31
CA CYS A 359 3.21 26.72 -0.33
C CYS A 359 4.17 25.55 -0.33
N LYS A 360 5.41 25.78 -0.74
CA LYS A 360 6.43 24.73 -0.74
C LYS A 360 6.78 24.22 0.65
N CYS A 361 6.48 25.00 1.69
CA CYS A 361 6.74 24.64 3.07
C CYS A 361 5.67 23.78 3.73
N ASP A 362 4.49 23.57 3.12
CA ASP A 362 3.40 22.77 3.71
C ASP A 362 3.64 21.28 3.39
N MET A 363 4.62 20.68 4.06
CA MET A 363 5.10 19.33 3.78
C MET A 363 4.17 18.24 4.29
N ASN A 364 3.35 18.56 5.29
CA ASN A 364 2.34 17.65 5.84
C ASN A 364 0.93 17.87 5.24
N ASN A 365 0.77 18.83 4.32
CA ASN A 365 -0.47 19.22 3.66
C ASN A 365 -1.60 19.59 4.64
N ASP A 366 -1.28 20.22 5.77
CA ASP A 366 -2.25 20.66 6.78
C ASP A 366 -2.79 22.10 6.54
N GLY A 367 -2.34 22.74 5.46
CA GLY A 367 -2.71 24.08 5.04
C GLY A 367 -1.89 25.17 5.72
N ARG A 368 -0.85 24.81 6.47
CA ARG A 368 0.01 25.72 7.23
C ARG A 368 1.48 25.39 6.99
N CYS A 369 2.31 26.40 7.22
CA CYS A 369 3.74 26.23 7.31
C CYS A 369 4.19 26.56 8.72
N ASP A 370 4.36 25.52 9.53
CA ASP A 370 4.63 25.65 10.95
C ASP A 370 5.72 24.68 11.43
N MET A 371 5.84 24.56 12.76
CA MET A 371 6.89 23.75 13.37
C MET A 371 6.83 22.28 12.95
N GLN A 372 5.67 21.77 12.55
CA GLN A 372 5.53 20.40 12.10
C GLN A 372 6.24 20.20 10.75
N ASP A 373 6.13 21.16 9.84
CA ASP A 373 6.86 21.12 8.56
C ASP A 373 8.36 21.30 8.74
N TRP A 374 8.78 22.16 9.67
CA TRP A 374 10.21 22.30 9.98
C TRP A 374 10.83 21.02 10.55
N LEU A 375 10.06 20.27 11.33
CA LEU A 375 10.49 18.96 11.83
C LEU A 375 10.61 17.95 10.68
N LEU A 376 9.66 17.94 9.74
CA LEU A 376 9.74 17.10 8.53
C LEU A 376 10.92 17.49 7.63
N PHE A 377 11.17 18.78 7.46
CA PHE A 377 12.31 19.28 6.71
C PHE A 377 13.64 18.89 7.35
N GLY A 378 13.73 18.99 8.68
CA GLY A 378 14.92 18.66 9.44
C GLY A 378 15.28 17.18 9.43
N ASP A 379 14.31 16.30 9.20
CA ASP A 379 14.50 14.83 9.22
C ASP A 379 15.45 14.35 8.10
N ASP A 380 15.49 15.07 6.98
CA ASP A 380 16.25 14.70 5.77
C ASP A 380 17.36 15.73 5.41
N TRP A 381 17.58 16.74 6.27
CA TRP A 381 18.57 17.80 6.00
C TRP A 381 19.99 17.27 5.74
N GLY A 382 20.58 17.71 4.62
CA GLY A 382 21.92 17.32 4.21
C GLY A 382 21.99 16.01 3.41
N ARG A 383 20.85 15.38 3.09
CA ARG A 383 20.81 14.28 2.13
C ARG A 383 21.19 14.76 0.73
N THR A 384 21.77 13.86 -0.06
CA THR A 384 22.25 14.12 -1.44
C THR A 384 21.85 13.01 -2.41
N ASP A 385 20.90 12.18 -1.99
CA ASP A 385 20.41 10.99 -2.69
C ASP A 385 18.87 10.97 -2.72
N CYS A 386 18.28 12.15 -2.70
CA CYS A 386 16.83 12.29 -2.78
C CYS A 386 16.36 11.83 -4.16
N PRO A 387 15.36 10.93 -4.25
CA PRO A 387 14.82 10.52 -5.53
C PRO A 387 14.20 11.75 -6.20
N CYS A 388 14.66 12.08 -7.41
CA CYS A 388 14.14 13.23 -8.15
C CYS A 388 12.63 13.10 -8.33
N SER A 389 11.83 14.01 -7.78
CA SER A 389 10.47 14.26 -8.25
C SER A 389 10.54 15.12 -9.50
N LEU A 390 10.12 14.58 -10.64
CA LEU A 390 9.95 15.41 -11.84
C LEU A 390 8.68 16.27 -11.68
N ASN A 391 8.89 17.61 -11.68
CA ASN A 391 7.87 18.67 -11.57
C ASN A 391 6.58 18.44 -12.37
#